data_AF-A0A1A0HHF7-F1
#
_entry.id   AF-A0A1A0HHF7-F1
#
_cell.length_a   1.000
_cell.length_b   1.000
_cell.length_c   1.000
_cell.angle_alpha   90.00
_cell.angle_beta   90.00
_cell.angle_gamma   90.00
#
_symmetry.space_group_name_H-M   'P 1'
#
loop_
_entity.id
_entity.type
_entity.pdbx_description
1 polymer ?
#
loop_
_entity_poly.entity_id
_entity_poly.type
_entity_poly.pdbx_seq_one_letter_code
_entity_poly.pdbx_strand_id
1 'polypeptide(L)'
;MSSPVFMMIKLIGGPILSNRVILQLAFRQAKTMGYTRVLVASLGAIIVAVSSFIKVPHIKKLLKPKTALQRAHLVEGVLKQSVQLETLAQFVHVAYNKQQGNSFVNYGESLLLGLQNTVLLLVIEYYQIRKAVYLSSAILDNEQKEKSLRKLVLPMLTITGLIVYITKIAPPGLILALQLANIPISIAAKVPQIRKNTMLRSTTHLSGITVGANVLGSLARVFTTMSNFKRSQFRDFVLLTGYLSSLLLNSVLVVQIWKYRNENFN
;
A
#
# COMPACT_ATOMS: atom_id res chain seq x y z
N MET A 1 -4.66 -2.59 -32.78
CA MET A 1 -3.25 -2.13 -32.83
C MET A 1 -2.58 -2.56 -31.54
N SER A 2 -1.67 -3.54 -31.60
CA SER A 2 -1.05 -4.12 -30.41
C SER A 2 -0.18 -3.08 -29.69
N SER A 3 -0.27 -3.04 -28.36
CA SER A 3 0.54 -2.14 -27.52
C SER A 3 2.05 -2.34 -27.81
N PRO A 4 2.85 -1.28 -28.00
CA PRO A 4 4.30 -1.35 -28.21
C PRO A 4 5.04 -2.18 -27.16
N VAL A 5 4.49 -2.24 -25.93
CA VAL A 5 5.01 -3.02 -24.81
C VAL A 5 4.85 -4.52 -25.05
N PHE A 6 3.76 -4.94 -25.69
CA PHE A 6 3.53 -6.35 -26.02
C PHE A 6 4.46 -6.84 -27.13
N MET A 7 4.87 -5.92 -28.02
CA MET A 7 5.87 -6.18 -29.04
C MET A 7 7.27 -6.35 -28.42
N MET A 8 7.63 -5.56 -27.40
CA MET A 8 8.88 -5.74 -26.62
C MET A 8 8.97 -7.11 -25.96
N ILE A 9 7.90 -7.58 -25.31
CA ILE A 9 7.90 -8.90 -24.64
C ILE A 9 8.12 -10.02 -25.66
N LYS A 10 7.54 -9.88 -26.86
CA LYS A 10 7.71 -10.84 -27.96
C LYS A 10 9.11 -10.77 -28.60
N LEU A 11 9.78 -9.62 -28.54
CA LEU A 11 11.14 -9.39 -29.04
C LEU A 11 12.23 -9.83 -28.05
N ILE A 12 11.96 -9.79 -26.74
CA ILE A 12 12.88 -10.28 -25.69
C ILE A 12 13.05 -11.80 -25.72
N GLY A 13 12.08 -12.54 -26.28
CA GLY A 13 12.13 -13.99 -26.44
C GLY A 13 12.85 -14.50 -27.71
N GLY A 14 13.37 -13.61 -28.56
CA GLY A 14 14.07 -13.98 -29.79
C GLY A 14 15.56 -14.29 -29.56
N PRO A 15 16.13 -15.38 -30.13
CA PRO A 15 17.45 -15.89 -29.76
C PRO A 15 18.67 -15.09 -30.28
N ILE A 16 18.52 -13.88 -30.82
CA ILE A 16 19.60 -13.20 -31.58
C ILE A 16 19.85 -11.73 -31.17
N LEU A 17 19.24 -11.22 -30.09
CA LEU A 17 19.45 -9.83 -29.68
C LEU A 17 20.64 -9.68 -28.73
N SER A 18 21.76 -9.17 -29.24
CA SER A 18 22.91 -8.75 -28.44
C SER A 18 22.50 -7.63 -27.47
N ASN A 19 22.91 -7.73 -26.20
CA ASN A 19 22.63 -6.75 -25.13
C ASN A 19 22.92 -5.30 -25.54
N ARG A 20 23.89 -5.06 -26.44
CA ARG A 20 24.21 -3.73 -26.97
C ARG A 20 23.11 -3.14 -27.85
N VAL A 21 22.41 -3.97 -28.63
CA VAL A 21 21.31 -3.54 -29.52
C VAL A 21 20.08 -3.18 -28.69
N ILE A 22 19.79 -3.96 -27.65
CA ILE A 22 18.73 -3.66 -26.68
C ILE A 22 19.02 -2.33 -25.97
N LEU A 23 20.26 -2.11 -25.52
CA LEU A 23 20.67 -0.87 -24.86
C LEU A 23 20.59 0.34 -25.81
N GLN A 24 21.02 0.19 -27.06
CA GLN A 24 20.95 1.25 -28.08
C GLN A 24 19.51 1.61 -28.46
N LEU A 25 18.62 0.61 -28.58
CA LEU A 25 17.21 0.84 -28.83
C LEU A 25 16.53 1.52 -27.62
N ALA A 26 16.87 1.12 -26.40
CA ALA A 26 16.40 1.76 -25.17
C ALA A 26 16.87 3.22 -25.08
N PHE A 27 18.15 3.50 -25.37
CA PHE A 27 18.70 4.86 -25.37
C PHE A 27 18.09 5.74 -26.47
N ARG A 28 17.88 5.19 -27.68
CA ARG A 28 17.21 5.91 -28.76
C ARG A 28 15.77 6.25 -28.39
N GLN A 29 14.99 5.31 -27.87
CA GLN A 29 13.62 5.57 -27.42
C GLN A 29 13.57 6.56 -26.25
N ALA A 30 14.51 6.47 -25.30
CA ALA A 30 14.61 7.41 -24.18
C ALA A 30 14.87 8.85 -24.65
N LYS A 31 15.72 9.02 -25.66
CA LYS A 31 16.00 10.33 -26.27
C LYS A 31 14.76 10.90 -26.98
N THR A 32 13.96 10.05 -27.64
CA THR A 32 12.73 10.48 -28.35
C THR A 32 11.55 10.74 -27.42
N MET A 33 11.45 10.05 -26.28
CA MET A 33 10.36 10.21 -25.30
C MET A 33 10.63 11.32 -24.27
N GLY A 34 11.87 11.81 -24.20
CA GLY A 34 12.34 12.74 -23.16
C GLY A 34 12.71 12.00 -21.87
N TYR A 35 13.91 12.26 -21.34
CA TYR A 35 14.45 11.60 -20.14
C TYR A 35 13.50 11.59 -18.94
N THR A 36 12.71 12.66 -18.77
CA THR A 36 11.71 12.79 -17.70
C THR A 36 10.63 11.70 -17.76
N ARG A 37 10.11 11.34 -18.94
CA ARG A 37 9.06 10.31 -19.05
C ARG A 37 9.60 8.92 -18.73
N VAL A 38 10.82 8.62 -19.15
CA VAL A 38 11.48 7.35 -18.82
C VAL A 38 11.71 7.27 -17.32
N LEU A 39 12.21 8.34 -16.71
CA LEU A 39 12.46 8.40 -15.27
C LEU A 39 11.17 8.18 -14.46
N VAL A 40 10.07 8.83 -14.85
CA VAL A 40 8.74 8.66 -14.25
C VAL A 40 8.22 7.23 -14.38
N ALA A 41 8.33 6.63 -15.57
CA ALA A 41 7.88 5.27 -15.81
C ALA A 41 8.71 4.24 -15.02
N SER A 42 10.03 4.41 -14.98
CA SER A 42 10.95 3.57 -14.22
C SER A 42 10.71 3.69 -12.71
N LEU A 43 10.56 4.91 -12.19
CA LEU A 43 10.24 5.12 -10.77
C LEU A 43 8.92 4.45 -10.39
N GLY A 44 7.87 4.66 -11.20
CA GLY A 44 6.58 4.03 -10.97
C GLY A 44 6.67 2.50 -10.99
N ALA A 45 7.41 1.92 -11.93
CA ALA A 45 7.63 0.47 -11.99
C ALA A 45 8.38 -0.06 -10.76
N ILE A 46 9.41 0.66 -10.29
CA ILE A 46 10.16 0.30 -9.07
C ILE A 46 9.25 0.34 -7.85
N ILE A 47 8.42 1.38 -7.70
CA ILE A 47 7.48 1.50 -6.58
C ILE A 47 6.51 0.32 -6.55
N VAL A 48 5.92 -0.02 -7.71
CA VAL A 48 5.02 -1.18 -7.84
C VAL A 48 5.78 -2.47 -7.50
N ALA A 49 6.99 -2.66 -8.01
CA ALA A 49 7.80 -3.86 -7.73
C ALA A 49 8.09 -4.02 -6.23
N VAL A 50 8.60 -2.96 -5.58
CA VAL A 50 8.92 -2.95 -4.15
C VAL A 50 7.67 -3.21 -3.30
N SER A 51 6.53 -2.63 -3.68
CA SER A 51 5.28 -2.78 -2.93
C SER A 51 4.82 -4.23 -2.77
N SER A 52 5.19 -5.13 -3.67
CA SER A 52 4.87 -6.56 -3.63
C SER A 52 5.40 -7.26 -2.37
N PHE A 53 6.42 -6.69 -1.72
CA PHE A 53 7.12 -7.32 -0.59
C PHE A 53 6.95 -6.55 0.73
N ILE A 54 6.35 -5.36 0.73
CA ILE A 54 6.34 -4.47 1.90
C ILE A 54 5.68 -5.10 3.13
N LYS A 55 4.55 -5.80 2.95
CA LYS A 55 3.80 -6.38 4.08
C LYS A 55 4.22 -7.81 4.41
N VAL A 56 4.98 -8.48 3.53
CA VAL A 56 5.43 -9.86 3.72
C VAL A 56 6.23 -10.06 5.03
N PRO A 57 7.20 -9.19 5.40
CA PRO A 57 7.90 -9.31 6.68
C PRO A 57 6.96 -9.23 7.88
N HIS A 58 5.93 -8.38 7.80
CA HIS A 58 4.94 -8.23 8.87
C HIS A 58 4.11 -9.51 9.04
N ILE A 59 3.63 -10.09 7.94
CA ILE A 59 2.90 -11.36 7.95
C ILE A 59 3.78 -12.49 8.51
N LYS A 60 5.04 -12.58 8.08
CA LYS A 60 5.99 -13.59 8.58
C LYS A 60 6.22 -13.45 10.09
N LYS A 61 6.30 -12.23 10.63
CA LYS A 61 6.44 -12.00 12.08
C LYS A 61 5.25 -12.56 12.86
N LEU A 62 4.02 -12.40 12.38
CA LEU A 62 2.82 -12.94 13.02
C LEU A 62 2.75 -14.48 12.97
N LEU A 63 3.33 -15.09 11.95
CA LEU A 63 3.35 -16.55 11.77
C LEU A 63 4.55 -17.24 12.44
N LYS A 64 5.55 -16.48 12.90
CA LYS A 64 6.80 -17.02 13.48
C LYS A 64 6.61 -17.87 14.74
N PRO A 65 5.72 -17.56 15.69
CA PRO A 65 5.54 -18.40 16.87
C PRO A 65 5.10 -19.82 16.51
N LYS A 66 5.49 -20.80 17.33
CA LYS A 66 5.18 -22.21 17.07
C LYS A 66 3.74 -22.56 17.46
N THR A 67 3.22 -21.95 18.53
CA THR A 67 1.90 -22.28 19.08
C THR A 67 0.81 -21.34 18.57
N ALA A 68 -0.38 -21.87 18.27
CA ALA A 68 -1.51 -21.07 17.80
C ALA A 68 -1.96 -19.99 18.81
N LEU A 69 -1.87 -20.26 20.11
CA LEU A 69 -2.14 -19.28 21.18
C LEU A 69 -1.14 -18.11 21.16
N GLN A 70 0.15 -18.39 20.98
CA GLN A 70 1.17 -17.34 20.88
C GLN A 70 0.92 -16.46 19.65
N ARG A 71 0.52 -17.06 18.52
CA ARG A 71 0.13 -16.31 17.32
C ARG A 71 -1.12 -15.46 17.57
N ALA A 72 -2.11 -15.99 18.27
CA ALA A 72 -3.30 -15.23 18.64
C ALA A 72 -2.99 -14.03 19.53
N HIS A 73 -2.12 -14.18 20.53
CA HIS A 73 -1.68 -13.05 21.37
C HIS A 73 -0.93 -11.98 20.58
N LEU A 74 -0.06 -12.35 19.63
CA LEU A 74 0.60 -11.36 18.77
C LEU A 74 -0.39 -10.62 17.87
N VAL A 75 -1.41 -11.33 17.37
CA VAL A 75 -2.46 -10.77 16.53
C VAL A 75 -3.35 -9.78 17.30
N GLU A 76 -3.56 -9.97 18.61
CA GLU A 76 -4.29 -9.02 19.46
C GLU A 76 -3.57 -7.67 19.61
N GLY A 77 -2.24 -7.67 19.50
CA GLY A 77 -1.45 -6.43 19.44
C GLY A 77 -1.64 -5.65 18.14
N VAL A 78 -2.27 -6.25 17.12
CA VAL A 78 -2.54 -5.59 15.84
C VAL A 78 -3.96 -5.02 15.84
N LEU A 79 -4.08 -3.70 15.65
CA LEU A 79 -5.37 -3.05 15.55
C LEU A 79 -6.07 -3.44 14.23
N LYS A 80 -6.96 -4.44 14.30
CA LYS A 80 -7.73 -4.96 13.17
C LYS A 80 -8.46 -3.86 12.38
N GLN A 81 -9.08 -2.92 13.09
CA GLN A 81 -9.80 -1.79 12.48
C GLN A 81 -8.90 -0.93 11.61
N SER A 82 -7.63 -0.72 12.02
CA SER A 82 -6.66 0.01 11.22
C SER A 82 -6.31 -0.73 9.93
N VAL A 83 -6.13 -2.05 9.99
CA VAL A 83 -5.86 -2.87 8.79
C VAL A 83 -7.07 -2.90 7.84
N GLN A 84 -8.30 -2.95 8.38
CA GLN A 84 -9.53 -2.86 7.59
C GLN A 84 -9.63 -1.53 6.85
N LEU A 85 -9.41 -0.40 7.54
CA LEU A 85 -9.42 0.93 6.93
C LEU A 85 -8.31 1.09 5.88
N GLU A 86 -7.11 0.57 6.14
CA GLU A 86 -6.00 0.59 5.18
C GLU A 86 -6.34 -0.19 3.90
N THR A 87 -6.94 -1.38 4.07
CA THR A 87 -7.38 -2.24 2.96
C THR A 87 -8.46 -1.54 2.14
N LEU A 88 -9.45 -0.95 2.82
CA LEU A 88 -10.53 -0.20 2.19
C LEU A 88 -9.99 0.98 1.37
N ALA A 89 -9.10 1.79 1.97
CA ALA A 89 -8.50 2.94 1.32
C ALA A 89 -7.73 2.55 0.05
N GLN A 90 -6.99 1.45 0.09
CA GLN A 90 -6.24 0.93 -1.06
C GLN A 90 -7.15 0.51 -2.21
N PHE A 91 -8.24 -0.23 -1.95
CA PHE A 91 -9.16 -0.64 -2.99
C PHE A 91 -10.02 0.51 -3.52
N VAL A 92 -10.41 1.48 -2.68
CA VAL A 92 -11.03 2.73 -3.14
C VAL A 92 -10.11 3.48 -4.09
N HIS A 93 -8.82 3.59 -3.75
CA HIS A 93 -7.85 4.25 -4.61
C HIS A 93 -7.65 3.54 -5.96
N VAL A 94 -7.63 2.20 -5.96
CA VAL A 94 -7.59 1.39 -7.18
C VAL A 94 -8.85 1.62 -8.02
N ALA A 95 -10.03 1.55 -7.40
CA ALA A 95 -11.31 1.75 -8.08
C ALA A 95 -11.38 3.15 -8.70
N TYR A 96 -10.99 4.18 -7.94
CA TYR A 96 -10.93 5.56 -8.41
C TYR A 96 -10.01 5.66 -9.63
N ASN A 97 -8.75 5.26 -9.53
CA ASN A 97 -7.82 5.36 -10.65
C ASN A 97 -8.29 4.57 -11.90
N LYS A 98 -8.92 3.41 -11.69
CA LYS A 98 -9.45 2.58 -12.78
C LYS A 98 -10.65 3.20 -13.47
N GLN A 99 -11.64 3.70 -12.72
CA GLN A 99 -12.82 4.39 -13.27
C GLN A 99 -12.43 5.61 -14.10
N GLN A 100 -11.31 6.21 -13.72
CA GLN A 100 -10.80 7.41 -14.33
C GLN A 100 -9.86 7.15 -15.54
N GLY A 101 -9.53 5.89 -15.82
CA GLY A 101 -8.68 5.51 -16.95
C GLY A 101 -7.19 5.76 -16.76
N ASN A 102 -6.73 5.90 -15.51
CA ASN A 102 -5.30 6.08 -15.21
C ASN A 102 -4.51 4.81 -15.53
N SER A 103 -3.22 4.95 -15.88
CA SER A 103 -2.34 3.81 -16.13
C SER A 103 -2.09 2.98 -14.87
N PHE A 104 -1.90 1.67 -15.03
CA PHE A 104 -1.65 0.74 -13.91
C PHE A 104 -0.50 1.17 -13.01
N VAL A 105 0.53 1.81 -13.55
CA VAL A 105 1.69 2.31 -12.80
C VAL A 105 1.29 3.26 -11.66
N ASN A 106 0.17 4.00 -11.78
CA ASN A 106 -0.26 4.96 -10.77
C ASN A 106 -0.96 4.31 -9.56
N TYR A 107 -1.57 3.14 -9.73
CA TYR A 107 -2.35 2.49 -8.67
C TYR A 107 -1.96 1.03 -8.40
N GLY A 108 -1.02 0.47 -9.17
CA GLY A 108 -0.57 -0.91 -9.06
C GLY A 108 0.03 -1.20 -7.68
N GLU A 109 0.73 -0.23 -7.10
CA GLU A 109 1.20 -0.32 -5.71
C GLU A 109 0.04 -0.50 -4.74
N SER A 110 -1.02 0.32 -4.86
CA SER A 110 -2.17 0.25 -3.98
C SER A 110 -2.92 -1.07 -4.13
N LEU A 111 -2.98 -1.63 -5.35
CA LEU A 111 -3.54 -2.95 -5.60
C LEU A 111 -2.73 -4.04 -4.88
N LEU A 112 -1.41 -4.05 -5.05
CA LEU A 112 -0.53 -5.07 -4.46
C LEU A 112 -0.52 -4.99 -2.93
N LEU A 113 -0.53 -3.78 -2.37
CA LEU A 113 -0.66 -3.59 -0.93
C LEU A 113 -2.05 -4.00 -0.42
N GLY A 114 -3.11 -3.69 -1.17
CA GLY A 114 -4.49 -4.11 -0.85
C GLY A 114 -4.64 -5.62 -0.78
N LEU A 115 -4.03 -6.35 -1.72
CA LEU A 115 -4.01 -7.81 -1.71
C LEU A 115 -3.25 -8.36 -0.50
N GLN A 116 -2.07 -7.83 -0.19
CA GLN A 116 -1.30 -8.26 0.98
C GLN A 116 -2.01 -7.92 2.30
N ASN A 117 -2.66 -6.76 2.39
CA ASN A 117 -3.45 -6.37 3.55
C ASN A 117 -4.70 -7.24 3.72
N THR A 118 -5.31 -7.68 2.61
CA THR A 118 -6.40 -8.67 2.65
C THR A 118 -5.93 -10.00 3.25
N VAL A 119 -4.77 -10.50 2.83
CA VAL A 119 -4.16 -11.71 3.42
C VAL A 119 -3.87 -11.50 4.91
N LEU A 120 -3.28 -10.36 5.27
CA LEU A 120 -3.03 -10.01 6.67
C LEU A 120 -4.31 -9.98 7.50
N LEU A 121 -5.39 -9.39 6.98
CA LEU A 121 -6.68 -9.31 7.64
C LEU A 121 -7.31 -10.70 7.86
N LEU A 122 -7.21 -11.58 6.87
CA LEU A 122 -7.67 -12.98 7.00
C LEU A 122 -6.85 -13.76 8.04
N VAL A 123 -5.54 -13.53 8.09
CA VAL A 123 -4.67 -14.11 9.13
C VAL A 123 -5.09 -13.62 10.52
N ILE A 124 -5.37 -12.32 10.67
CA ILE A 124 -5.85 -11.73 11.93
C ILE A 124 -7.18 -12.36 12.35
N GLU A 125 -8.16 -12.42 11.45
CA GLU A 125 -9.47 -13.04 11.71
C GLU A 125 -9.33 -14.50 12.13
N TYR A 126 -8.52 -15.28 11.39
CA TYR A 126 -8.32 -16.69 11.68
C TYR A 126 -7.77 -16.94 13.08
N TYR A 127 -6.77 -16.17 13.52
CA TYR A 127 -6.20 -16.36 14.86
C TYR A 127 -7.08 -15.81 15.98
N GLN A 128 -7.86 -14.76 15.74
CA GLN A 128 -8.89 -14.30 16.69
C GLN A 128 -9.98 -15.37 16.88
N ILE A 129 -10.45 -15.98 15.79
CA ILE A 129 -11.42 -17.09 15.84
C ILE A 129 -10.83 -18.29 16.57
N ARG A 130 -9.58 -18.69 16.27
CA ARG A 130 -8.90 -19.80 16.96
C ARG A 130 -8.85 -19.59 18.47
N LYS A 131 -8.54 -18.37 18.93
CA LYS A 131 -8.55 -18.02 20.37
C LYS A 131 -9.94 -18.16 20.97
N ALA A 132 -10.96 -17.60 20.30
CA ALA A 132 -12.34 -17.70 20.77
C ALA A 132 -12.82 -19.15 20.87
N VAL A 133 -12.49 -19.99 19.88
CA VAL A 133 -12.81 -21.43 19.89
C VAL A 133 -12.10 -22.17 21.02
N TYR A 134 -10.83 -21.84 21.27
CA TYR A 134 -10.05 -22.40 22.38
C TYR A 134 -10.66 -22.06 23.75
N LEU A 135 -11.10 -20.81 23.94
CA LEU A 135 -11.71 -20.35 25.20
C LEU A 135 -13.10 -20.94 25.43
N SER A 136 -13.89 -21.17 24.37
CA SER A 136 -15.26 -21.69 24.49
C SER A 136 -15.36 -23.21 24.58
N SER A 137 -14.29 -23.95 24.30
CA SER A 137 -14.37 -25.41 24.16
C SER A 137 -13.02 -26.10 24.32
N ALA A 138 -12.91 -27.06 25.24
CA ALA A 138 -11.73 -27.91 25.44
C ALA A 138 -11.66 -29.05 24.39
N ILE A 139 -11.62 -28.67 23.11
CA ILE A 139 -11.62 -29.58 21.96
C ILE A 139 -10.16 -29.84 21.49
N LEU A 140 -9.90 -31.01 20.90
CA LEU A 140 -8.62 -31.37 20.27
C LEU A 140 -8.19 -30.35 19.19
N ASP A 141 -6.89 -30.13 19.03
CA ASP A 141 -6.35 -29.05 18.16
C ASP A 141 -6.76 -29.20 16.67
N ASN A 142 -6.93 -30.43 16.19
CA ASN A 142 -7.39 -30.71 14.82
C ASN A 142 -8.83 -30.28 14.58
N GLU A 143 -9.74 -30.60 15.51
CA GLU A 143 -11.14 -30.17 15.44
C GLU A 143 -11.27 -28.64 15.66
N GLN A 144 -10.44 -28.04 16.51
CA GLN A 144 -10.38 -26.59 16.66
C GLN A 144 -10.01 -25.91 15.34
N LYS A 145 -9.05 -26.47 14.59
CA LYS A 145 -8.63 -25.95 13.28
C LYS A 145 -9.79 -25.98 12.29
N GLU A 146 -10.48 -27.10 12.19
CA GLU A 146 -11.61 -27.24 11.27
C GLU A 146 -12.75 -26.27 11.60
N LYS A 147 -13.14 -26.19 12.88
CA LYS A 147 -14.19 -25.26 13.34
C LYS A 147 -13.81 -23.80 13.08
N SER A 148 -12.53 -23.46 13.22
CA SER A 148 -12.02 -22.11 12.94
C SER A 148 -12.04 -21.79 11.45
N LEU A 149 -11.68 -22.75 10.59
CA LEU A 149 -11.75 -22.59 9.13
C LEU A 149 -13.19 -22.41 8.65
N ARG A 150 -14.14 -23.20 9.18
CA ARG A 150 -15.56 -23.03 8.87
C ARG A 150 -16.08 -21.64 9.26
N LYS A 151 -15.70 -21.15 10.44
CA LYS A 151 -16.05 -19.79 10.89
C LYS A 151 -15.36 -18.68 10.09
N LEU A 152 -14.23 -18.96 9.42
CA LEU A 152 -13.50 -17.99 8.58
C LEU A 152 -14.20 -17.73 7.24
N VAL A 153 -15.08 -18.61 6.77
CA VAL A 153 -15.77 -18.45 5.48
C VAL A 153 -16.60 -17.17 5.45
N LEU A 154 -17.31 -16.85 6.53
CA LEU A 154 -18.13 -15.64 6.62
C LEU A 154 -17.30 -14.35 6.48
N PRO A 155 -16.25 -14.08 7.28
CA PRO A 155 -15.42 -12.89 7.11
C PRO A 155 -14.68 -12.88 5.76
N MET A 156 -14.30 -14.04 5.21
CA MET A 156 -13.71 -14.10 3.88
C MET A 156 -14.69 -13.64 2.79
N LEU A 157 -15.95 -14.07 2.86
CA LEU A 157 -17.01 -13.66 1.94
C LEU A 157 -17.33 -12.17 2.08
N THR A 158 -17.40 -11.62 3.31
CA THR A 158 -17.69 -10.20 3.51
C THR A 158 -16.55 -9.31 2.97
N ILE A 159 -15.29 -9.66 3.25
CA ILE A 159 -14.14 -8.92 2.74
C ILE A 159 -14.11 -8.97 1.21
N THR A 160 -14.26 -10.16 0.63
CA THR A 160 -14.24 -10.33 -0.83
C THR A 160 -15.42 -9.62 -1.50
N GLY A 161 -16.62 -9.75 -0.93
CA GLY A 161 -17.83 -9.08 -1.42
C GLY A 161 -17.69 -7.55 -1.41
N LEU A 162 -17.12 -6.98 -0.35
CA LEU A 162 -16.85 -5.55 -0.26
C LEU A 162 -15.82 -5.09 -1.31
N ILE A 163 -14.74 -5.86 -1.51
CA ILE A 163 -13.72 -5.55 -2.52
C ILE A 163 -14.33 -5.59 -3.93
N VAL A 164 -15.14 -6.61 -4.24
CA VAL A 164 -15.84 -6.71 -5.53
C VAL A 164 -16.81 -5.55 -5.71
N TYR A 165 -17.60 -5.22 -4.69
CA TYR A 165 -18.51 -4.09 -4.73
C TYR A 165 -17.78 -2.79 -5.06
N ILE A 166 -16.72 -2.46 -4.32
CA ILE A 166 -15.94 -1.22 -4.52
C ILE A 166 -15.29 -1.17 -5.90
N THR A 167 -14.74 -2.28 -6.37
CA THR A 167 -13.92 -2.30 -7.60
C THR A 167 -14.72 -2.50 -8.89
N LYS A 168 -15.95 -3.02 -8.81
CA LYS A 168 -16.75 -3.40 -9.98
C LYS A 168 -18.14 -2.77 -10.05
N ILE A 169 -18.77 -2.51 -8.90
CA ILE A 169 -20.21 -2.19 -8.83
C ILE A 169 -20.44 -0.74 -8.37
N ALA A 170 -19.61 -0.24 -7.45
CA ALA A 170 -19.81 1.05 -6.79
C ALA A 170 -19.84 2.23 -7.77
N PRO A 171 -20.80 3.16 -7.62
CA PRO A 171 -20.94 4.29 -8.53
C PRO A 171 -19.77 5.28 -8.38
N PRO A 172 -19.41 6.02 -9.45
CA PRO A 172 -18.28 6.93 -9.43
C PRO A 172 -18.35 8.02 -8.34
N GLY A 173 -19.56 8.51 -8.03
CA GLY A 173 -19.75 9.51 -6.97
C GLY A 173 -19.36 9.00 -5.58
N LEU A 174 -19.72 7.75 -5.26
CA LEU A 174 -19.35 7.12 -3.99
C LEU A 174 -17.83 6.92 -3.90
N ILE A 175 -17.21 6.41 -4.96
CA ILE A 175 -15.76 6.18 -5.00
C ILE A 175 -14.99 7.51 -4.89
N LEU A 176 -15.46 8.57 -5.54
CA LEU A 176 -14.89 9.90 -5.42
C LEU A 176 -15.03 10.46 -3.99
N ALA A 177 -16.20 10.32 -3.37
CA ALA A 177 -16.41 10.74 -1.97
C ALA A 177 -15.50 9.98 -1.01
N LEU A 178 -15.37 8.65 -1.15
CA LEU A 178 -14.46 7.84 -0.35
C LEU A 178 -12.98 8.19 -0.60
N GLN A 179 -12.59 8.46 -1.85
CA GLN A 179 -11.24 8.89 -2.19
C GLN A 179 -10.92 10.26 -1.59
N LEU A 180 -11.87 11.19 -1.62
CA LEU A 180 -11.74 12.50 -0.99
C LEU A 180 -11.65 12.37 0.53
N ALA A 181 -12.46 11.50 1.14
CA ALA A 181 -12.45 11.26 2.59
C ALA A 181 -11.13 10.63 3.09
N ASN A 182 -10.44 9.83 2.26
CA ASN A 182 -9.14 9.28 2.62
C ASN A 182 -8.08 10.35 2.92
N ILE A 183 -8.16 11.51 2.26
CA ILE A 183 -7.20 12.61 2.43
C ILE A 183 -7.28 13.21 3.86
N PRO A 184 -8.42 13.76 4.33
CA PRO A 184 -8.53 14.29 5.69
C PRO A 184 -8.38 13.20 6.74
N ILE A 185 -8.81 11.96 6.50
CA ILE A 185 -8.58 10.84 7.44
C ILE A 185 -7.08 10.58 7.63
N SER A 186 -6.31 10.55 6.54
CA SER A 186 -4.85 10.37 6.60
C SER A 186 -4.15 11.52 7.32
N ILE A 187 -4.64 12.75 7.13
CA ILE A 187 -4.16 13.94 7.85
C ILE A 187 -4.48 13.81 9.35
N ALA A 188 -5.74 13.52 9.69
CA ALA A 188 -6.21 13.36 11.06
C ALA A 188 -5.49 12.22 11.80
N ALA A 189 -5.07 11.17 11.10
CA ALA A 189 -4.30 10.07 11.69
C ALA A 189 -2.87 10.49 12.09
N LYS A 190 -2.26 11.45 11.38
CA LYS A 190 -0.87 11.89 11.61
C LYS A 190 -0.77 13.09 12.55
N VAL A 191 -1.78 13.96 12.62
CA VAL A 191 -1.76 15.18 13.45
C VAL A 191 -1.59 14.89 14.96
N PRO A 192 -2.32 13.95 15.58
CA PRO A 192 -2.12 13.61 16.99
C PRO A 192 -0.72 13.05 17.25
N GLN A 193 -0.19 12.26 16.32
CA GLN A 193 1.17 11.71 16.39
C GLN A 193 2.22 12.83 16.38
N ILE A 194 2.07 13.82 15.49
CA ILE A 194 2.95 15.00 15.41
C ILE A 194 2.92 15.79 16.72
N ARG A 195 1.73 16.04 17.28
CA ARG A 195 1.58 16.78 18.55
C ARG A 195 2.23 16.03 19.72
N LYS A 196 1.98 14.73 19.84
CA LYS A 196 2.55 13.89 20.90
C LYS A 196 4.08 13.88 20.85
N ASN A 197 4.67 13.77 19.66
CA ASN A 197 6.13 13.83 19.49
C ASN A 197 6.71 15.16 19.98
N THR A 198 6.03 16.28 19.71
CA THR A 198 6.45 17.60 20.20
C THR A 198 6.35 17.72 21.72
N MET A 199 5.27 17.21 22.32
CA MET A 199 5.09 17.25 23.78
C MET A 199 6.11 16.39 24.51
N LEU A 200 6.41 15.20 23.98
CA LEU A 200 7.34 14.25 24.61
C LEU A 200 8.81 14.55 24.33
N ARG A 201 9.12 15.48 23.40
CA ARG A 201 10.48 15.75 22.88
C ARG A 201 11.28 14.48 22.54
N SER A 202 10.58 13.42 22.16
CA SER A 202 11.17 12.11 21.91
C SER A 202 10.44 11.45 20.76
N THR A 203 11.22 10.84 19.87
CA THR A 203 10.74 10.07 18.72
C THR A 203 11.20 8.62 18.78
N THR A 204 11.57 8.10 19.96
CA THR A 204 12.14 6.74 20.12
C THR A 204 11.22 5.64 19.57
N HIS A 205 9.92 5.91 19.51
CA HIS A 205 8.92 4.98 18.95
C HIS A 205 8.74 5.09 17.42
N LEU A 206 9.29 6.11 16.76
CA LEU A 206 9.25 6.26 15.30
C LEU A 206 10.50 5.69 14.65
N SER A 207 10.32 4.73 13.73
CA SER A 207 11.39 4.27 12.86
C SER A 207 11.73 5.34 11.82
N GLY A 208 12.88 5.99 11.97
CA GLY A 208 13.37 7.00 11.01
C GLY A 208 13.52 6.47 9.58
N ILE A 209 13.86 5.18 9.44
CA ILE A 209 13.90 4.49 8.15
C ILE A 209 12.50 4.43 7.52
N THR A 210 11.48 4.10 8.31
CA THR A 210 10.09 4.01 7.83
C THR A 210 9.53 5.37 7.44
N VAL A 211 9.79 6.41 8.23
CA VAL A 211 9.31 7.76 7.91
C VAL A 211 10.04 8.34 6.70
N GLY A 212 11.36 8.13 6.57
CA GLY A 212 12.11 8.51 5.38
C GLY A 212 11.63 7.82 4.10
N ALA A 213 11.35 6.52 4.17
CA ALA A 213 10.76 5.77 3.05
C ALA A 213 9.37 6.31 2.66
N ASN A 214 8.55 6.70 3.64
CA ASN A 214 7.24 7.33 3.36
C ASN A 214 7.37 8.68 2.65
N VAL A 215 8.36 9.51 3.03
CA VAL A 215 8.65 10.78 2.33
C VAL A 215 9.09 10.51 0.90
N LEU A 216 10.06 9.62 0.69
CA LEU A 216 10.56 9.29 -0.64
C LEU A 216 9.45 8.72 -1.54
N GLY A 217 8.63 7.81 -1.01
CA GLY A 217 7.49 7.26 -1.74
C GLY A 217 6.44 8.31 -2.08
N SER A 218 6.07 9.18 -1.14
CA SER A 218 5.14 10.28 -1.41
C SER A 218 5.70 11.30 -2.40
N LEU A 219 7.00 11.60 -2.33
CA LEU A 219 7.67 12.50 -3.27
C LEU A 219 7.66 11.91 -4.68
N ALA A 220 7.98 10.63 -4.82
CA ALA A 220 7.93 9.95 -6.09
C ALA A 220 6.50 9.92 -6.67
N ARG A 221 5.47 9.76 -5.83
CA ARG A 221 4.05 9.85 -6.27
C ARG A 221 3.64 11.26 -6.70
N VAL A 222 4.08 12.29 -5.98
CA VAL A 222 3.86 13.69 -6.41
C VAL A 222 4.53 13.92 -7.76
N PHE A 223 5.78 13.47 -7.93
CA PHE A 223 6.53 13.63 -9.17
C PHE A 223 5.89 12.87 -10.35
N THR A 224 5.48 11.62 -10.17
CA THR A 224 4.84 10.82 -11.24
C THR A 224 3.45 11.35 -11.58
N THR A 225 2.70 11.85 -10.60
CA THR A 225 1.38 12.46 -10.82
C THR A 225 1.52 13.81 -11.52
N MET A 226 2.44 14.67 -11.07
CA MET A 226 2.71 15.98 -11.66
C MET A 226 3.22 15.85 -13.10
N SER A 227 4.08 14.86 -13.38
CA SER A 227 4.63 14.66 -14.73
C SER A 227 3.58 14.19 -15.74
N ASN A 228 2.51 13.56 -15.27
CA ASN A 228 1.37 13.15 -16.08
C ASN A 228 0.18 14.12 -15.98
N PHE A 229 0.35 15.23 -15.27
CA PHE A 229 -0.72 16.17 -14.92
C PHE A 229 -1.18 16.96 -16.16
N LYS A 230 -2.47 16.84 -16.48
CA LYS A 230 -3.14 17.80 -17.37
C LYS A 230 -4.00 18.73 -16.50
N ARG A 231 -3.59 19.99 -16.39
CA ARG A 231 -4.16 21.05 -15.52
C ARG A 231 -5.67 21.29 -15.67
N SER A 232 -6.32 20.69 -16.68
CA SER A 232 -7.75 20.83 -16.97
C SER A 232 -8.65 19.76 -16.32
N GLN A 233 -8.12 18.75 -15.63
CA GLN A 233 -8.95 17.70 -15.02
C GLN A 233 -8.99 17.79 -13.49
N PHE A 234 -10.17 18.12 -12.95
CA PHE A 234 -10.48 18.16 -11.50
C PHE A 234 -10.00 16.90 -10.75
N ARG A 235 -10.01 15.76 -11.43
CA ARG A 235 -9.53 14.48 -10.93
C ARG A 235 -8.05 14.47 -10.53
N ASP A 236 -7.18 15.00 -11.38
CA ASP A 236 -5.73 14.92 -11.15
C ASP A 236 -5.35 15.78 -9.95
N PHE A 237 -6.12 16.85 -9.70
CA PHE A 237 -6.01 17.69 -8.51
C PHE A 237 -6.30 16.94 -7.22
N VAL A 238 -7.32 16.05 -7.19
CA VAL A 238 -7.64 15.23 -6.01
C VAL A 238 -6.50 14.29 -5.63
N LEU A 239 -5.91 13.61 -6.62
CA LEU A 239 -4.77 12.71 -6.37
C LEU A 239 -3.54 13.50 -5.91
N LEU A 240 -3.23 14.60 -6.60
CA LEU A 240 -2.08 15.43 -6.30
C LEU A 240 -2.17 16.05 -4.89
N THR A 241 -3.31 16.59 -4.52
CA THR A 241 -3.54 17.17 -3.18
C THR A 241 -3.42 16.12 -2.08
N GLY A 242 -3.91 14.91 -2.31
CA GLY A 242 -3.73 13.79 -1.38
C GLY A 242 -2.25 13.41 -1.19
N TYR A 243 -1.51 13.25 -2.29
CA TYR A 243 -0.08 12.92 -2.22
C TYR A 243 0.76 14.06 -1.62
N LEU A 244 0.44 15.31 -1.96
CA LEU A 244 1.12 16.49 -1.41
C LEU A 244 0.88 16.62 0.10
N SER A 245 -0.36 16.43 0.56
CA SER A 245 -0.70 16.42 1.99
C SER A 245 0.08 15.34 2.74
N SER A 246 0.14 14.12 2.17
CA SER A 246 0.95 13.04 2.71
C SER A 246 2.44 13.39 2.76
N LEU A 247 2.99 13.99 1.70
CA LEU A 247 4.39 14.41 1.64
C LEU A 247 4.73 15.42 2.73
N LEU A 248 3.91 16.47 2.88
CA LEU A 248 4.11 17.51 3.89
C LEU A 248 4.10 16.94 5.30
N LEU A 249 3.09 16.14 5.65
CA LEU A 249 2.97 15.55 7.00
C LEU A 249 4.10 14.57 7.32
N ASN A 250 4.51 13.72 6.36
CA ASN A 250 5.64 12.82 6.57
C ASN A 250 6.95 13.61 6.68
N SER A 251 7.10 14.73 5.97
CA SER A 251 8.29 15.59 6.06
C SER A 251 8.40 16.26 7.44
N VAL A 252 7.28 16.73 8.01
CA VAL A 252 7.24 17.25 9.39
C VAL A 252 7.71 16.19 10.39
N LEU A 253 7.27 14.94 10.24
CA LEU A 253 7.72 13.84 11.10
C LEU A 253 9.23 13.57 10.97
N VAL A 254 9.81 13.65 9.76
CA VAL A 254 11.26 13.52 9.56
C VAL A 254 12.02 14.64 10.28
N VAL A 255 11.56 15.89 10.15
CA VAL A 255 12.18 17.04 10.83
C VAL A 255 12.14 16.87 12.34
N GLN A 256 11.02 16.40 12.90
CA GLN A 256 10.90 16.10 14.33
C GLN A 256 11.89 15.02 14.78
N ILE A 257 12.03 13.93 14.00
CA ILE A 257 13.00 12.88 14.31
C ILE A 257 14.42 13.43 14.32
N TRP A 258 14.79 14.25 13.32
CA TRP A 258 16.14 14.80 13.27
C TRP A 258 16.42 15.74 14.44
N LYS A 259 15.47 16.64 14.75
CA LYS A 259 15.57 17.58 15.87
C LYS A 259 15.68 16.87 17.23
N TYR A 260 14.73 15.99 17.56
CA TYR A 260 14.70 15.33 18.86
C TYR A 260 15.74 14.22 19.01
N ARG A 261 16.24 13.65 17.90
CA ARG A 261 17.42 12.78 17.96
C ARG A 261 18.64 13.58 18.40
N ASN A 262 18.86 14.78 17.83
CA ASN A 262 20.01 15.61 18.16
C ASN A 262 19.97 16.16 19.60
N GLU A 263 18.77 16.47 20.12
CA GLU A 263 18.58 16.93 21.50
C GLU A 263 18.81 15.83 22.57
N ASN A 264 18.70 14.54 22.22
CA ASN A 264 18.95 13.43 23.16
C ASN A 264 20.43 12.98 23.19
N PHE A 265 21.29 13.49 22.31
CA PHE A 265 22.73 13.18 22.24
C PHE A 265 23.62 14.33 22.73
N ASN A 266 23.04 15.46 23.14
CA ASN A 266 23.70 16.55 23.87
C ASN A 266 23.28 16.52 25.33
#